data_AF-A0A1E4B5P2-F1
#
_entry.id   AF-A0A1E4B5P2-F1
#
_cell.length_a   1.000
_cell.length_b   1.000
_cell.length_c   1.000
_cell.angle_alpha   90.00
_cell.angle_beta   90.00
_cell.angle_gamma   90.00
#
_symmetry.space_group_name_H-M   'P 1'
#
loop_
_entity.id
_entity.type
_entity.pdbx_description
1 polymer ?
#
loop_
_entity_poly.entity_id
_entity_poly.type
_entity_poly.pdbx_seq_one_letter_code
_entity_poly.pdbx_strand_id
1 'polypeptide(L)'
;MSTTFAFTPLPQSRLDARRQAPLGALSGNWRGEMIVDGSGESVPFTLLRDQSSDAAVAGRFLFFATRDVAPTGMKLLEASNAAFVALVGPYFCPRENADVMTVFEGTRTGDRIEGSFYTRVQNWRNTLRSGRFTATKSALHAGSGNRAA
;
A
#
# COMPACT_ATOMS: atom_id res chain seq x y z
N MET A 1 53.77 7.34 19.12
CA MET A 1 52.76 7.46 20.18
C MET A 1 51.41 7.49 19.51
N SER A 2 50.60 6.44 19.65
CA SER A 2 49.28 6.34 19.02
C SER A 2 48.22 6.25 20.11
N THR A 3 47.34 7.25 20.17
CA THR A 3 46.27 7.35 21.17
C THR A 3 45.05 6.59 20.66
N THR A 4 44.69 5.48 21.30
CA THR A 4 43.47 4.71 20.99
C THR A 4 42.30 5.33 21.74
N PHE A 5 41.29 5.79 21.01
CA PHE A 5 40.02 6.22 21.59
C PHE A 5 39.11 5.00 21.79
N ALA A 6 38.66 4.78 23.03
CA ALA A 6 37.67 3.76 23.34
C ALA A 6 36.27 4.32 23.03
N PHE A 7 35.67 3.85 21.93
CA PHE A 7 34.25 4.08 21.67
C PHE A 7 33.45 3.03 22.45
N THR A 8 32.67 3.47 23.43
CA THR A 8 31.67 2.60 24.06
C THR A 8 30.63 2.23 23.00
N PRO A 9 30.46 0.94 22.64
CA PRO A 9 29.41 0.56 21.71
C PRO A 9 28.07 0.91 22.35
N LEU A 10 27.25 1.69 21.63
CA LEU A 10 25.87 1.92 22.02
C LEU A 10 25.19 0.55 22.18
N PRO A 11 24.42 0.32 23.26
CA PRO A 11 23.67 -0.92 23.39
C PRO A 11 22.79 -1.07 22.14
N GLN A 12 22.73 -2.30 21.59
CA GLN A 12 21.79 -2.60 20.52
C GLN A 12 20.42 -2.08 20.95
N SER A 13 19.85 -1.16 20.16
CA SER A 13 18.50 -0.70 20.42
C SER A 13 17.65 -1.96 20.54
N ARG A 14 16.94 -2.12 21.66
CA ARG A 14 15.87 -3.11 21.72
C ARG A 14 14.91 -2.70 20.61
N LEU A 15 15.01 -3.39 19.48
CA LEU A 15 13.94 -3.44 18.50
C LEU A 15 12.78 -4.08 19.26
N ASP A 16 11.97 -3.25 19.90
CA ASP A 16 10.73 -3.67 20.49
C ASP A 16 9.92 -4.29 19.36
N ALA A 17 9.77 -5.63 19.38
CA ALA A 17 8.96 -6.40 18.45
C ALA A 17 7.47 -5.97 18.44
N ARG A 18 7.09 -5.03 19.33
CA ARG A 18 5.76 -4.40 19.43
C ARG A 18 5.65 -3.05 18.72
N ARG A 19 6.74 -2.47 18.25
CA ARG A 19 6.71 -1.39 17.23
C ARG A 19 6.87 -2.02 15.86
N GLN A 20 5.88 -2.78 15.39
CA GLN A 20 5.67 -2.81 13.95
C GLN A 20 5.48 -1.35 13.53
N ALA A 21 6.42 -0.81 12.75
CA ALA A 21 6.24 0.51 12.17
C ALA A 21 4.82 0.59 11.57
N PRO A 22 4.07 1.71 11.69
CA PRO A 22 2.72 1.85 11.16
C PRO A 22 2.58 1.32 9.71
N LEU A 23 3.66 1.47 8.96
CA LEU A 23 3.94 0.85 7.69
C LEU A 23 3.65 -0.67 7.70
N GLY A 24 4.25 -1.49 8.54
CA GLY A 24 4.06 -2.95 8.54
C GLY A 24 2.60 -3.45 8.64
N ALA A 25 1.68 -2.64 9.17
CA ALA A 25 0.28 -3.02 9.35
C ALA A 25 -0.48 -3.25 8.02
N LEU A 26 -0.05 -2.61 6.93
CA LEU A 26 -0.60 -2.81 5.59
C LEU A 26 0.11 -3.93 4.81
N SER A 27 1.08 -4.65 5.39
CA SER A 27 1.77 -5.76 4.73
C SER A 27 0.80 -6.88 4.32
N GLY A 28 1.07 -7.54 3.19
CA GLY A 28 0.27 -8.64 2.67
C GLY A 28 -0.60 -8.26 1.47
N ASN A 29 -1.55 -9.14 1.17
CA ASN A 29 -2.40 -9.05 -0.02
C ASN A 29 -3.79 -8.59 0.39
N TRP A 30 -4.23 -7.47 -0.17
CA TRP A 30 -5.55 -6.91 0.08
C TRP A 30 -6.37 -6.99 -1.19
N ARG A 31 -7.60 -7.49 -1.09
CA ARG A 31 -8.53 -7.59 -2.21
C ARG A 31 -9.76 -6.77 -1.89
N GLY A 32 -10.14 -5.91 -2.82
CA GLY A 32 -11.18 -4.93 -2.58
C GLY A 32 -11.90 -4.50 -3.82
N GLU A 33 -12.77 -3.51 -3.63
CA GLU A 33 -13.56 -2.88 -4.67
C GLU A 33 -13.56 -1.37 -4.47
N MET A 34 -13.54 -0.65 -5.59
CA MET A 34 -13.77 0.78 -5.69
C MET A 34 -15.15 1.01 -6.28
N ILE A 35 -16.01 1.76 -5.60
CA ILE A 35 -17.31 2.20 -6.10
C ILE A 35 -17.15 3.64 -6.57
N VAL A 36 -17.30 3.86 -7.87
CA VAL A 36 -17.13 5.18 -8.51
C VAL A 36 -18.37 6.05 -8.25
N ASP A 37 -18.16 7.27 -7.75
CA ASP A 37 -19.24 8.23 -7.52
C ASP A 37 -19.96 8.57 -8.84
N GLY A 38 -21.27 8.81 -8.75
CA GLY A 38 -22.12 9.17 -9.89
C GLY A 38 -22.52 7.99 -10.79
N SER A 39 -21.60 7.09 -11.12
CA SER A 39 -21.89 5.91 -11.96
C SER A 39 -22.28 4.67 -11.16
N GLY A 40 -21.79 4.54 -9.92
CA GLY A 40 -21.92 3.31 -9.13
C GLY A 40 -21.11 2.13 -9.67
N GLU A 41 -20.25 2.35 -10.68
CA GLU A 41 -19.39 1.32 -11.26
C GLU A 41 -18.48 0.72 -10.16
N SER A 42 -18.56 -0.60 -9.95
CA SER A 42 -17.65 -1.33 -9.05
C SER A 42 -16.44 -1.82 -9.84
N VAL A 43 -15.25 -1.39 -9.43
CA VAL A 43 -13.97 -1.75 -10.02
C VAL A 43 -13.17 -2.56 -9.00
N PRO A 44 -12.96 -3.86 -9.22
CA PRO A 44 -12.21 -4.69 -8.28
C PRO A 44 -10.76 -4.21 -8.23
N PHE A 45 -10.09 -4.39 -7.10
CA PHE A 45 -8.65 -4.19 -7.06
C PHE A 45 -7.91 -5.15 -6.15
N THR A 46 -6.60 -5.27 -6.40
CA THR A 46 -5.67 -5.94 -5.50
C THR A 46 -4.54 -5.00 -5.14
N LEU A 47 -4.21 -4.91 -3.85
CA LEU A 47 -3.03 -4.25 -3.31
C LEU A 47 -2.09 -5.32 -2.75
N LEU A 48 -0.92 -5.46 -3.37
CA LEU A 48 0.14 -6.34 -2.88
C LEU A 48 1.19 -5.50 -2.19
N ARG A 49 1.56 -5.88 -0.96
CA ARG A 49 2.69 -5.28 -0.26
C ARG A 49 3.71 -6.34 0.15
N ASP A 50 4.90 -6.21 -0.39
CA ASP A 50 6.07 -6.98 0.04
C ASP A 50 6.55 -6.55 1.44
N GLN A 51 7.00 -7.51 2.24
CA GLN A 51 7.58 -7.30 3.56
C GLN A 51 9.06 -6.88 3.43
N SER A 52 9.35 -5.81 2.68
CA SER A 52 10.72 -5.27 2.65
C SER A 52 11.00 -4.47 3.92
N SER A 53 12.13 -4.78 4.57
CA SER A 53 12.66 -4.09 5.76
C SER A 53 13.41 -2.79 5.44
N ASP A 54 13.56 -2.45 4.15
CA ASP A 54 14.26 -1.24 3.74
C ASP A 54 13.32 -0.02 3.84
N ALA A 55 13.42 0.70 4.95
CA ALA A 55 12.65 1.91 5.23
C ALA A 55 12.92 3.06 4.22
N ALA A 56 13.96 2.96 3.38
CA ALA A 56 14.24 3.94 2.32
C ALA A 56 13.25 3.86 1.16
N VAL A 57 12.58 2.71 0.98
CA VAL A 57 11.54 2.50 -0.04
C VAL A 57 10.30 2.02 0.68
N ALA A 58 9.42 2.95 1.07
CA ALA A 58 8.13 2.63 1.67
C ALA A 58 7.29 1.73 0.74
N GLY A 59 7.51 0.40 0.81
CA GLY A 59 6.84 -0.70 0.11
C GLY A 59 6.78 -0.55 -1.40
N ARG A 60 7.33 -1.50 -2.18
CA ARG A 60 6.82 -1.65 -3.55
C ARG A 60 5.41 -2.22 -3.46
N PHE A 61 4.44 -1.37 -3.74
CA PHE A 61 3.04 -1.76 -3.80
C PHE A 61 2.65 -2.00 -5.25
N LEU A 62 1.92 -3.09 -5.51
CA LEU A 62 1.28 -3.30 -6.81
C LEU A 62 -0.21 -3.10 -6.66
N PHE A 63 -0.76 -2.22 -7.49
CA PHE A 63 -2.18 -2.00 -7.65
C PHE A 63 -2.64 -2.58 -8.99
N PHE A 64 -3.73 -3.35 -8.95
CA PHE A 64 -4.39 -3.92 -10.12
C PHE A 64 -5.85 -3.52 -10.06
N ALA A 65 -6.35 -2.69 -10.97
CA ALA A 65 -7.79 -2.36 -11.04
C ALA A 65 -8.57 -3.30 -11.98
N THR A 66 -7.90 -3.87 -12.98
CA THR A 66 -8.46 -4.87 -13.88
C THR A 66 -7.33 -5.78 -14.34
N ARG A 67 -7.65 -6.89 -15.01
CA ARG A 67 -6.64 -7.78 -15.61
C ARG A 67 -5.78 -7.10 -16.68
N ASP A 68 -6.29 -6.02 -17.26
CA ASP A 68 -5.69 -5.33 -18.41
C ASP A 68 -4.84 -4.11 -18.01
N VAL A 69 -4.83 -3.74 -16.72
CA VAL A 69 -3.96 -2.68 -16.21
C VAL A 69 -2.68 -3.31 -15.68
N ALA A 70 -1.54 -2.91 -16.26
CA ALA A 70 -0.24 -3.35 -15.80
C ALA A 70 -0.05 -3.04 -14.29
N PRO A 71 0.61 -3.93 -13.52
CA PRO A 71 0.89 -3.69 -12.12
C PRO A 71 1.50 -2.30 -11.91
N THR A 72 0.76 -1.43 -11.22
CA THR A 72 1.18 -0.04 -11.04
C THR A 72 1.82 0.15 -9.68
N GLY A 73 2.99 0.80 -9.67
CA GLY A 73 3.68 1.17 -8.44
C GLY A 73 2.84 2.11 -7.58
N MET A 74 2.86 1.89 -6.27
CA MET A 74 2.23 2.78 -5.30
C MET A 74 3.24 3.18 -4.22
N LYS A 75 3.10 4.41 -3.71
CA LYS A 75 3.87 4.98 -2.61
C LYS A 75 2.93 5.28 -1.44
N LEU A 76 3.28 4.81 -0.26
CA LEU A 76 2.59 5.18 0.99
C LEU A 76 3.16 6.51 1.48
N LEU A 77 2.34 7.57 1.46
CA LEU A 77 2.76 8.93 1.83
C LEU A 77 2.70 9.14 3.35
N GLU A 78 1.66 8.60 3.98
CA GLU A 78 1.46 8.66 5.41
C GLU A 78 0.81 7.37 5.88
N ALA A 79 1.25 6.88 7.05
CA ALA A 79 0.57 5.79 7.74
C ALA A 79 0.69 6.00 9.24
N SER A 80 -0.46 6.04 9.90
CA SER A 80 -0.58 5.80 11.34
C SER A 80 -1.05 4.36 11.56
N ASN A 81 -1.25 3.95 12.82
CA ASN A 81 -1.74 2.60 13.12
C ASN A 81 -3.10 2.30 12.47
N ALA A 82 -3.90 3.34 12.19
CA ALA A 82 -5.29 3.23 11.76
C ALA A 82 -5.65 4.05 10.51
N ALA A 83 -4.80 4.96 10.02
CA ALA A 83 -5.07 5.79 8.84
C ALA A 83 -3.89 5.76 7.87
N PHE A 84 -4.16 5.92 6.58
CA PHE A 84 -3.14 5.96 5.56
C PHE A 84 -3.51 6.82 4.35
N VAL A 85 -2.48 7.34 3.69
CA VAL A 85 -2.57 7.98 2.37
C VAL A 85 -1.63 7.27 1.42
N ALA A 86 -2.14 6.74 0.31
CA ALA A 86 -1.36 6.05 -0.70
C ALA A 86 -1.55 6.68 -2.07
N LEU A 87 -0.45 6.80 -2.81
CA LEU A 87 -0.40 7.38 -4.15
C LEU A 87 -0.05 6.28 -5.15
N VAL A 88 -0.89 6.09 -6.16
CA VAL A 88 -0.73 5.09 -7.23
C VAL A 88 -0.42 5.79 -8.54
N GLY A 89 0.63 5.32 -9.22
CA GLY A 89 1.05 5.84 -10.50
C GLY A 89 2.30 6.73 -10.46
N PRO A 90 2.58 7.46 -11.55
CA PRO A 90 1.71 7.63 -12.72
C PRO A 90 1.48 6.32 -13.49
N TYR A 91 0.28 6.18 -14.07
CA TYR A 91 -0.05 5.10 -15.00
C TYR A 91 -0.92 5.60 -16.14
N PHE A 92 -0.78 5.01 -17.32
CA PHE A 92 -1.60 5.36 -18.47
C PHE A 92 -3.03 4.80 -18.30
N CYS A 93 -4.03 5.66 -18.39
CA CYS A 93 -5.44 5.27 -18.38
C CYS A 93 -6.00 5.29 -19.81
N PRO A 94 -6.28 4.13 -20.43
CA PRO A 94 -6.77 4.10 -21.82
C PRO A 94 -8.12 4.79 -22.02
N ARG A 95 -9.02 4.75 -21.01
CA ARG A 95 -10.34 5.41 -21.09
C ARG A 95 -10.22 6.92 -21.24
N GLU A 96 -9.23 7.51 -20.58
CA GLU A 96 -8.99 8.96 -20.55
C GLU A 96 -7.89 9.40 -21.53
N ASN A 97 -7.20 8.44 -22.16
CA ASN A 97 -6.05 8.64 -23.05
C ASN A 97 -4.98 9.58 -22.43
N ALA A 98 -4.67 9.37 -21.16
CA ALA A 98 -3.77 10.24 -20.40
C ALA A 98 -3.06 9.49 -19.27
N ASP A 99 -1.90 10.01 -18.85
CA ASP A 99 -1.26 9.59 -17.62
C ASP A 99 -1.99 10.16 -16.41
N VAL A 100 -2.33 9.26 -15.48
CA VAL A 100 -3.12 9.58 -14.30
C VAL A 100 -2.41 9.13 -13.03
N MET A 101 -2.81 9.74 -11.93
CA MET A 101 -2.45 9.31 -10.58
C MET A 101 -3.71 9.10 -9.77
N THR A 102 -3.74 8.05 -8.94
CA THR A 102 -4.84 7.79 -8.02
C THR A 102 -4.35 7.93 -6.59
N VAL A 103 -5.06 8.69 -5.77
CA VAL A 103 -4.81 8.80 -4.34
C VAL A 103 -5.88 8.01 -3.60
N PHE A 104 -5.45 7.22 -2.61
CA PHE A 104 -6.30 6.58 -1.63
C PHE A 104 -6.08 7.23 -0.28
N GLU A 105 -7.18 7.60 0.38
CA GLU A 105 -7.20 8.09 1.75
C GLU A 105 -8.11 7.15 2.53
N GLY A 106 -7.55 6.44 3.49
CA GLY A 106 -8.27 5.34 4.11
C GLY A 106 -7.91 5.09 5.56
N THR A 107 -8.74 4.28 6.19
CA THR A 107 -8.55 3.75 7.53
C THR A 107 -8.41 2.24 7.48
N ARG A 108 -7.75 1.69 8.51
CA ARG A 108 -7.57 0.25 8.70
C ARG A 108 -8.15 -0.15 10.05
N THR A 109 -9.02 -1.15 10.03
CA THR A 109 -9.59 -1.80 11.21
C THR A 109 -9.33 -3.30 11.11
N GLY A 110 -8.26 -3.76 11.77
CA GLY A 110 -7.81 -5.16 11.68
C GLY A 110 -7.39 -5.52 10.25
N ASP A 111 -8.09 -6.50 9.68
CA ASP A 111 -7.91 -7.04 8.33
C ASP A 111 -8.86 -6.41 7.30
N ARG A 112 -9.45 -5.26 7.62
CA ARG A 112 -10.25 -4.45 6.70
C ARG A 112 -9.64 -3.07 6.52
N ILE A 113 -9.66 -2.57 5.29
CA ILE A 113 -9.41 -1.18 4.95
C ILE A 113 -10.60 -0.59 4.21
N GLU A 114 -10.83 0.70 4.40
CA GLU A 114 -11.87 1.44 3.68
C GLU A 114 -11.54 2.92 3.63
N GLY A 115 -12.17 3.63 2.70
CA GLY A 115 -11.91 5.05 2.55
C GLY A 115 -12.42 5.63 1.24
N SER A 116 -11.80 6.73 0.82
CA SER A 116 -12.06 7.38 -0.46
C SER A 116 -10.87 7.27 -1.38
N PHE A 117 -11.14 7.34 -2.68
CA PHE A 117 -10.12 7.52 -3.69
C PHE A 117 -10.48 8.67 -4.61
N TYR A 118 -9.48 9.25 -5.26
CA TYR A 118 -9.66 10.14 -6.39
C TYR A 118 -8.53 9.94 -7.39
N THR A 119 -8.86 10.06 -8.68
CA THR A 119 -7.91 9.98 -9.77
C THR A 119 -7.85 11.30 -10.51
N ARG A 120 -6.65 11.75 -10.81
CA ARG A 120 -6.38 12.99 -11.52
C ARG A 120 -5.45 12.73 -12.69
N VAL A 121 -5.57 13.55 -13.73
CA VAL A 121 -4.51 13.66 -14.74
C VAL A 121 -3.24 14.12 -14.03
N GLN A 122 -2.08 13.62 -14.43
CA GLN A 122 -0.80 13.89 -13.76
C GLN A 122 -0.46 15.40 -13.63
N ASN A 123 -1.10 16.27 -14.42
CA ASN A 123 -0.98 17.72 -14.30
C ASN A 123 -1.74 18.32 -13.08
N TRP A 124 -2.43 17.50 -12.28
CA TRP A 124 -3.17 17.82 -11.06
C TRP A 124 -4.34 18.82 -11.21
N ARG A 125 -4.67 19.23 -12.43
CA ARG A 125 -5.70 20.26 -12.67
C ARG A 125 -7.11 19.70 -12.62
N ASN A 126 -7.30 18.46 -13.07
CA ASN A 126 -8.62 17.87 -13.25
C ASN A 126 -8.74 16.54 -12.49
N THR A 127 -9.72 16.45 -11.59
CA THR A 127 -10.19 15.18 -11.03
C THR A 127 -11.08 14.50 -12.05
N LEU A 128 -10.70 13.29 -12.45
CA LEU A 128 -11.39 12.48 -13.46
C LEU A 128 -12.45 11.59 -12.83
N ARG A 129 -12.14 11.02 -11.65
CA ARG A 129 -13.04 10.11 -10.92
C ARG A 129 -12.75 10.19 -9.43
N SER A 130 -13.79 10.03 -8.63
CA SER A 130 -13.70 9.82 -7.19
C SER A 130 -14.62 8.68 -6.78
N GLY A 131 -14.46 8.21 -5.55
CA GLY A 131 -15.35 7.21 -5.01
C GLY A 131 -14.94 6.72 -3.65
N ARG A 132 -15.58 5.62 -3.25
CA ARG A 132 -15.28 4.90 -2.01
C ARG A 132 -14.63 3.58 -2.33
N PHE A 133 -13.83 3.07 -1.40
CA PHE A 133 -13.27 1.73 -1.52
C PHE A 133 -13.41 0.96 -0.22
N THR A 134 -13.44 -0.36 -0.34
CA THR A 134 -13.27 -1.30 0.76
C THR A 134 -12.36 -2.42 0.31
N ALA A 135 -11.54 -2.98 1.21
CA ALA A 135 -10.77 -4.18 0.93
C ALA A 135 -10.55 -4.99 2.21
N THR A 136 -10.37 -6.29 2.04
CA THR A 136 -10.01 -7.21 3.12
C THR A 136 -8.66 -7.86 2.85
N LYS A 137 -7.94 -8.15 3.92
CA LYS A 137 -6.69 -8.88 3.87
C LYS A 137 -7.00 -10.33 3.47
N SER A 138 -6.47 -10.76 2.34
CA SER A 138 -6.50 -12.18 1.97
C SER A 138 -5.63 -12.93 2.98
N ALA A 139 -6.20 -13.94 3.65
CA ALA A 139 -5.39 -14.93 4.33
C ALA A 139 -4.41 -15.51 3.30
N LEU A 140 -3.12 -15.50 3.61
CA LEU A 140 -2.20 -16.44 2.98
C LEU A 140 -2.76 -17.82 3.30
N HIS A 141 -3.11 -18.61 2.28
CA HIS A 141 -3.10 -20.05 2.46
C HIS A 141 -1.69 -20.40 2.92
N ALA A 142 -1.51 -20.58 4.24
CA ALA A 142 -0.39 -21.32 4.76
C ALA A 142 -0.48 -22.67 4.08
N GLY A 143 0.36 -22.88 3.06
CA GLY A 143 0.52 -24.18 2.45
C GLY A 143 0.72 -25.16 3.59
N SER A 144 -0.24 -26.07 3.73
CA SER A 144 -0.21 -27.18 4.66
C SER A 144 1.17 -27.80 4.62
N GLY A 145 1.92 -27.68 5.71
CA GLY A 145 3.10 -28.49 5.92
C GLY A 145 2.65 -29.94 5.90
N ASN A 146 2.90 -30.63 4.79
CA ASN A 146 2.72 -32.07 4.74
C ASN A 146 3.91 -32.70 5.46
N ARG A 147 3.81 -32.78 6.79
CA ARG A 147 4.52 -33.76 7.60
C ARG A 147 3.69 -35.03 7.60
N ALA A 148 4.17 -36.06 6.91
CA ALA A 148 3.95 -37.50 7.14
C ALA A 148 4.39 -38.21 5.84
N ALA A 149 5.19 -39.28 5.82
CA ALA A 149 5.75 -40.13 6.86
C ALA A 149 7.09 -40.68 6.36
#